data_AF-A0A6P1ML89-F1
#
_entry.id   AF-A0A6P1ML89-F1
#
_cell.length_a   1.000
_cell.length_b   1.000
_cell.length_c   1.000
_cell.angle_alpha   90.00
_cell.angle_beta   90.00
_cell.angle_gamma   90.00
#
_symmetry.space_group_name_H-M   'P 1'
#
loop_
_entity.id
_entity.type
_entity.pdbx_description
1 polymer ?
#
loop_
_entity_poly.entity_id
_entity_poly.type
_entity_poly.pdbx_seq_one_letter_code
_entity_poly.pdbx_strand_id
1 'polypeptide(L)'
;MLQPGPTATGAIKPDLLAPGLEILSLDASTNKRYLRQSGTSMSAPFVAGAAACLHAANPKLTPAQVKEYLMHKAIPQTKIDKNAQGAGLLNI
;
A
#
# COMPACT_ATOMS: atom_id res chain seq x y z
N MET A 1 3.43 3.04 -11.25
CA MET A 1 4.64 2.27 -11.58
C MET A 1 5.05 1.46 -10.36
N LEU A 2 5.47 0.20 -10.55
CA LEU A 2 6.02 -0.62 -9.48
C LEU A 2 7.47 -0.20 -9.22
N GLN A 3 7.88 -0.17 -7.95
CA GLN A 3 9.29 -0.03 -7.56
C GLN A 3 9.74 -1.37 -6.97
N PRO A 4 10.23 -2.29 -7.81
CA PRO A 4 10.65 -3.59 -7.35
C PRO A 4 11.94 -3.49 -6.54
N GLY A 5 12.02 -4.28 -5.49
CA GLY A 5 13.27 -4.57 -4.81
C GLY A 5 14.10 -5.59 -5.60
N PRO A 6 15.03 -6.28 -4.93
CA PRO A 6 15.32 -6.21 -3.50
C PRO A 6 15.96 -4.87 -3.07
N THR A 7 16.01 -4.61 -1.76
CA THR A 7 16.84 -3.53 -1.23
C THR A 7 18.32 -3.79 -1.51
N ALA A 8 19.19 -2.79 -1.33
CA ALA A 8 20.64 -2.97 -1.43
C ALA A 8 21.21 -4.08 -0.51
N THR A 9 20.46 -4.44 0.55
CA THR A 9 20.78 -5.51 1.50
C THR A 9 20.16 -6.88 1.14
N GLY A 10 19.44 -6.99 0.02
CA GLY A 10 18.80 -8.24 -0.43
C GLY A 10 17.40 -8.50 0.15
N ALA A 11 16.84 -7.58 0.94
CA ALA A 11 15.51 -7.77 1.51
C ALA A 11 14.40 -7.56 0.46
N ILE A 12 13.35 -8.38 0.53
CA ILE A 12 12.18 -8.25 -0.33
C ILE A 12 11.45 -6.96 0.02
N LYS A 13 11.31 -6.09 -0.97
CA LYS A 13 10.46 -4.89 -0.97
C LYS A 13 9.81 -4.77 -2.35
N PRO A 14 8.60 -4.20 -2.46
CA PRO A 14 7.75 -3.62 -1.40
C PRO A 14 7.13 -4.69 -0.47
N ASP A 15 6.52 -4.27 0.65
CA ASP A 15 5.86 -5.21 1.59
C ASP A 15 4.51 -5.73 1.03
N LEU A 16 3.74 -4.88 0.36
CA LEU A 16 2.46 -5.19 -0.29
C LEU A 16 2.13 -4.14 -1.37
N LEU A 17 1.13 -4.44 -2.21
CA LEU A 17 0.62 -3.57 -3.27
C LEU A 17 -0.68 -2.87 -2.86
N ALA A 18 -0.88 -1.64 -3.32
CA ALA A 18 -2.16 -0.94 -3.19
C ALA A 18 -2.45 -0.08 -4.44
N PRO A 19 -3.72 0.28 -4.70
CA PRO A 19 -4.11 1.05 -5.87
C PRO A 19 -3.35 2.38 -5.97
N GLY A 20 -2.72 2.64 -7.12
CA GLY A 20 -1.91 3.83 -7.33
C GLY A 20 -1.83 4.27 -8.79
N LEU A 21 -2.71 3.76 -9.64
CA LEU A 21 -2.81 4.13 -11.06
C LEU A 21 -4.13 4.86 -11.27
N GLU A 22 -4.07 6.04 -11.88
CA GLU A 22 -5.23 6.89 -12.22
C GLU A 22 -6.19 7.17 -11.05
N ILE A 23 -5.63 7.32 -9.85
CA ILE A 23 -6.37 7.61 -8.63
C ILE A 23 -6.87 9.06 -8.70
N LEU A 24 -8.20 9.22 -8.65
CA LEU A 24 -8.84 10.52 -8.53
C LEU A 24 -8.68 11.02 -7.09
N SER A 25 -8.04 12.17 -6.92
CA SER A 25 -7.82 12.79 -5.61
C SER A 25 -7.93 14.30 -5.68
N LEU A 26 -8.02 14.96 -4.52
CA LEU A 26 -8.06 16.42 -4.43
C LEU A 26 -6.72 17.03 -4.86
N ASP A 27 -6.80 18.11 -5.63
CA ASP A 27 -5.65 18.88 -6.05
C ASP A 27 -5.12 19.76 -4.92
N ALA A 28 -3.98 19.39 -4.36
CA ALA A 28 -3.30 20.15 -3.31
C ALA A 28 -2.84 21.55 -3.78
N SER A 29 -2.72 21.79 -5.09
CA SER A 29 -2.29 23.09 -5.63
C SER A 29 -3.43 24.11 -5.73
N THR A 30 -4.67 23.64 -5.92
CA THR A 30 -5.82 24.53 -6.13
C THR A 30 -6.94 24.38 -5.10
N ASN A 31 -6.90 23.33 -4.25
CA ASN A 31 -7.89 22.98 -3.20
C ASN A 31 -9.37 22.98 -3.65
N LYS A 32 -9.63 23.07 -4.96
CA LYS A 32 -10.97 23.26 -5.54
C LYS A 32 -11.25 22.33 -6.71
N ARG A 33 -10.29 21.45 -7.04
CA ARG A 33 -10.36 20.56 -8.19
C ARG A 33 -9.97 19.15 -7.78
N TYR A 34 -10.47 18.18 -8.54
CA TYR A 34 -9.99 16.81 -8.49
C TYR A 34 -9.07 16.59 -9.68
N LEU A 35 -7.99 15.85 -9.48
CA LEU A 35 -7.14 15.36 -10.56
C LEU A 35 -6.89 13.87 -10.41
N ARG A 36 -6.63 13.21 -11.54
CA ARG A 36 -6.14 11.84 -11.55
C ARG A 36 -4.62 11.85 -11.54
N GLN A 37 -4.03 11.10 -10.62
CA GLN A 37 -2.58 10.91 -10.58
C GLN A 37 -2.24 9.43 -10.45
N SER A 38 -1.03 9.11 -10.91
CA SER A 38 -0.49 7.76 -10.90
C SER A 38 0.86 7.80 -10.18
N GLY A 39 1.06 6.96 -9.18
CA GLY A 39 2.30 6.88 -8.42
C GLY A 39 2.15 6.06 -7.15
N THR A 40 3.28 5.60 -6.61
CA THR A 40 3.33 4.92 -5.30
C THR A 40 2.90 5.86 -4.17
N SER A 41 3.07 7.17 -4.34
CA SER A 41 2.51 8.21 -3.46
C SER A 41 0.98 8.11 -3.33
N MET A 42 0.29 7.59 -4.34
CA MET A 42 -1.16 7.36 -4.28
C MET A 42 -1.52 6.01 -3.66
N SER A 43 -0.63 5.02 -3.71
CA SER A 43 -0.78 3.76 -2.99
C SER A 43 -0.61 3.92 -1.48
N ALA A 44 0.31 4.79 -1.04
CA ALA A 44 0.60 5.04 0.37
C ALA A 44 -0.63 5.43 1.24
N PRO A 45 -1.49 6.40 0.85
CA PRO A 45 -2.65 6.76 1.64
C PRO A 45 -3.71 5.65 1.75
N PHE A 46 -3.85 4.77 0.74
CA PHE A 46 -4.73 3.60 0.87
C PHE A 46 -4.27 2.65 1.98
N VAL A 47 -2.97 2.36 2.04
CA VAL A 47 -2.40 1.49 3.09
C VAL A 47 -2.48 2.18 4.46
N ALA A 48 -2.22 3.49 4.53
CA ALA A 48 -2.35 4.26 5.76
C ALA A 48 -3.80 4.25 6.29
N GLY A 49 -4.80 4.43 5.42
CA GLY A 49 -6.21 4.33 5.78
C GLY A 49 -6.60 2.94 6.28
N ALA A 50 -6.16 1.88 5.60
CA ALA A 50 -6.39 0.50 6.04
C ALA A 50 -5.77 0.22 7.43
N ALA A 51 -4.54 0.67 7.66
CA ALA A 51 -3.88 0.56 8.95
C ALA A 51 -4.63 1.32 10.05
N ALA A 52 -5.12 2.53 9.74
CA ALA A 52 -5.93 3.32 10.67
C ALA A 52 -7.26 2.64 11.01
N CYS A 53 -7.97 2.07 10.03
CA CYS A 53 -9.19 1.29 10.26
C CYS A 53 -8.93 0.07 11.15
N LEU A 54 -7.84 -0.67 10.90
CA LEU A 54 -7.48 -1.83 11.71
C LEU A 54 -7.14 -1.44 13.15
N HIS A 55 -6.40 -0.34 13.33
CA HIS A 55 -6.07 0.18 14.65
C HIS A 55 -7.31 0.72 15.38
N ALA A 56 -8.24 1.36 14.67
CA ALA A 56 -9.51 1.80 15.24
C ALA A 56 -10.37 0.61 15.69
N ALA A 57 -10.39 -0.49 14.93
CA ALA A 57 -11.10 -1.72 15.29
C ALA A 57 -10.46 -2.45 16.48
N ASN A 58 -9.14 -2.40 16.62
CA ASN A 58 -8.43 -2.96 17.76
C ASN A 58 -7.23 -2.10 18.17
N PRO A 59 -7.43 -1.12 19.08
CA PRO A 59 -6.38 -0.20 19.52
C PRO A 59 -5.22 -0.85 20.27
N LYS A 60 -5.36 -2.13 20.68
CA LYS A 60 -4.29 -2.88 21.36
C LYS A 60 -3.24 -3.43 20.39
N LEU A 61 -3.53 -3.44 19.09
CA LEU A 61 -2.57 -3.90 18.09
C LEU A 61 -1.39 -2.95 18.02
N THR A 62 -0.19 -3.52 18.15
CA THR A 62 1.06 -2.79 17.91
C THR A 62 1.24 -2.50 16.41
N PRO A 63 2.04 -1.48 16.04
CA PRO A 63 2.33 -1.20 14.63
C PRO A 63 2.90 -2.40 13.87
N ALA A 64 3.70 -3.25 14.54
CA ALA A 64 4.23 -4.47 13.95
C ALA A 64 3.12 -5.49 13.63
N GLN A 65 2.17 -5.68 14.55
CA GLN A 65 1.02 -6.56 14.34
C GLN A 65 0.07 -6.04 13.25
N VAL A 66 -0.11 -4.71 13.17
CA VAL A 66 -0.89 -4.10 12.07
C VAL A 66 -0.24 -4.41 10.73
N LYS A 67 1.07 -4.23 10.62
CA LYS A 67 1.82 -4.56 9.41
C LYS A 67 1.67 -6.04 9.05
N GLU A 68 1.88 -6.93 10.01
CA GLU A 68 1.78 -8.38 9.81
C GLU A 68 0.38 -8.78 9.34
N TYR A 69 -0.67 -8.25 9.98
CA TYR A 69 -2.06 -8.52 9.61
C TYR A 69 -2.36 -8.10 8.16
N LEU A 70 -1.94 -6.89 7.77
CA LEU A 70 -2.16 -6.38 6.41
C LEU A 70 -1.41 -7.21 5.36
N MET A 71 -0.17 -7.63 5.65
CA MET A 71 0.58 -8.50 4.76
C MET A 71 -0.05 -9.91 4.67
N HIS A 72 -0.51 -10.46 5.79
CA HIS A 72 -1.14 -11.79 5.81
C HIS A 72 -2.49 -11.83 5.09
N LYS A 73 -3.26 -10.74 5.11
CA LYS A 73 -4.55 -10.63 4.42
C LYS A 73 -4.44 -10.28 2.94
N ALA A 74 -3.27 -9.80 2.49
CA ALA A 74 -3.05 -9.41 1.11
C ALA A 74 -3.27 -10.58 0.15
N ILE A 75 -3.79 -10.28 -1.05
CA ILE A 75 -4.11 -11.26 -2.09
C ILE A 75 -2.89 -11.44 -3.01
N PRO A 76 -2.21 -12.60 -2.99
CA PRO A 76 -1.05 -12.83 -3.84
C PRO A 76 -1.41 -12.74 -5.33
N GLN A 77 -0.53 -12.12 -6.10
CA GLN A 77 -0.67 -11.96 -7.54
C GLN A 77 0.24 -12.95 -8.25
N THR A 78 -0.35 -13.96 -8.89
CA THR A 78 0.41 -15.07 -9.52
C THR A 78 1.23 -14.64 -10.73
N LYS A 79 0.94 -13.47 -11.32
CA LYS A 79 1.58 -12.93 -12.51
C LYS A 79 2.65 -11.86 -12.24
N ILE A 80 2.90 -11.52 -10.97
CA ILE A 80 3.84 -10.45 -10.59
C ILE A 80 5.01 -11.06 -9.83
N ASP A 81 6.23 -10.59 -10.08
CA ASP A 81 7.42 -11.04 -9.33
C ASP A 81 7.28 -10.76 -7.83
N LYS A 82 7.81 -11.64 -6.97
CA LYS A 82 7.74 -11.45 -5.50
C LYS A 82 8.43 -10.17 -5.04
N ASN A 83 9.53 -9.76 -5.68
CA ASN A 83 10.20 -8.49 -5.41
C ASN A 83 9.43 -7.28 -5.97
N ALA A 84 8.37 -7.49 -6.74
CA ALA A 84 7.50 -6.42 -7.21
C ALA A 84 6.18 -6.34 -6.44
N GLN A 85 5.66 -7.46 -5.93
CA GLN A 85 4.37 -7.52 -5.23
C GLN A 85 4.44 -7.60 -3.69
N GLY A 86 5.56 -8.04 -3.12
CA GLY A 86 5.63 -8.37 -1.70
C GLY A 86 4.66 -9.49 -1.33
N ALA A 87 3.79 -9.23 -0.36
CA ALA A 87 2.74 -10.15 0.07
C ALA A 87 1.52 -10.22 -0.89
N GLY A 88 1.36 -9.25 -1.79
CA GLY A 88 0.23 -9.17 -2.73
C GLY A 88 -0.58 -7.89 -2.60
N LEU A 89 -1.79 -7.87 -3.16
CA LEU A 89 -2.69 -6.72 -3.17
C LEU A 89 -3.40 -6.53 -1.83
N LEU A 90 -3.40 -5.31 -1.31
CA LEU A 90 -4.08 -4.89 -0.09
C LEU A 90 -5.54 -5.36 -0.09
N ASN A 91 -5.94 -5.98 1.01
CA ASN A 91 -7.29 -6.49 1.25
C ASN A 91 -7.63 -6.27 2.74
N ILE A 92 -8.75 -5.61 3.01
CA ILE A 92 -9.14 -5.19 4.37
C ILE A 92 -10.30 -6.06 4.89
#